data_AF-A0A4Q3E2E8-F1
#
_entry.id   AF-A0A4Q3E2E8-F1
#
_cell.length_a   1.000
_cell.length_b   1.000
_cell.length_c   1.000
_cell.angle_alpha   90.00
_cell.angle_beta   90.00
_cell.angle_gamma   90.00
#
_symmetry.space_group_name_H-M   'P 1'
#
loop_
_entity.id
_entity.type
_entity.pdbx_description
1 polymer ?
#
loop_
_entity_poly.entity_id
_entity_poly.type
_entity_poly.pdbx_seq_one_letter_code
_entity_poly.pdbx_strand_id
1 'polypeptide(L)'
;TGGSVMGMGVAGLAVLGLGALFIILKQIFAPGAAVDSVEMERTIEILTGFSLGAESIALFARVGGGIYTKAADVGADLVGKVEAGIPEDDPRNPATIADNVGDNVGDVAGMGADLFGSYVATVLATMVLGRETNAMTDSFGGMSPILLPMLIAAMGIIFSIMGTWMVRISESAGLSTHKVQNALNMGNWGSMIITAIACYFLVDFLLPETMTLRGHEFHKMGVFGAIMVGLVVGALMSIITEYYTAMGKRPVMSIIRQSATGHATNIIGGLAVGMESTLLPILVLAGGIYGSYECAGLYGVAIAAAGMMATTAMQLAIDAFGPIADNAGGIAEMSELPADVREKTDILDAVGNTTAASGKGFAIASAALTALALFAAFVGIAKIDGIDIYNADVLAGLFVGAMIPFIFSSLAIRAVGEAAMAMVEEVRRQFRTIPGIMEGTGKPEYDKCVAISTEASLK
;
A
#
# COMPACT_ATOMS: atom_id res chain seq x y z
N THR A 1 -17.86 -0.09 -4.37
CA THR A 1 -18.34 -1.26 -3.58
C THR A 1 -17.38 -2.42 -3.66
N GLY A 2 -16.94 -2.86 -4.86
CA GLY A 2 -15.96 -3.94 -5.02
C GLY A 2 -14.68 -3.73 -4.21
N GLY A 3 -14.02 -2.57 -4.36
CA GLY A 3 -12.84 -2.24 -3.55
C GLY A 3 -13.09 -2.28 -2.05
N SER A 4 -14.28 -1.87 -1.58
CA SER A 4 -14.65 -1.96 -0.16
C SER A 4 -14.65 -3.39 0.37
N VAL A 5 -15.01 -4.40 -0.44
CA VAL A 5 -14.94 -5.80 -0.03
C VAL A 5 -13.49 -6.20 0.24
N MET A 6 -12.56 -5.82 -0.64
CA MET A 6 -11.14 -6.07 -0.45
C MET A 6 -10.59 -5.32 0.77
N GLY A 7 -10.84 -4.01 0.88
CA GLY A 7 -10.30 -3.19 1.97
C GLY A 7 -10.76 -3.64 3.35
N MET A 8 -12.06 -3.91 3.51
CA MET A 8 -12.58 -4.43 4.79
C MET A 8 -12.15 -5.88 5.05
N GLY A 9 -12.07 -6.70 3.99
CA GLY A 9 -11.63 -8.09 4.09
C GLY A 9 -10.19 -8.20 4.56
N VAL A 10 -9.28 -7.49 3.90
CA VAL A 10 -7.84 -7.50 4.21
C VAL A 10 -7.57 -6.95 5.62
N ALA A 11 -8.07 -5.76 5.93
CA ALA A 11 -7.87 -5.14 7.24
C ALA A 11 -8.55 -5.96 8.36
N GLY A 12 -9.76 -6.49 8.09
CA GLY A 12 -10.50 -7.34 9.02
C GLY A 12 -9.77 -8.64 9.32
N LEU A 13 -9.26 -9.33 8.30
CA LEU A 13 -8.46 -10.55 8.48
C LEU A 13 -7.15 -10.29 9.22
N ALA A 14 -6.50 -9.14 8.99
CA ALA A 14 -5.29 -8.76 9.70
C ALA A 14 -5.56 -8.57 11.21
N VAL A 15 -6.57 -7.77 11.56
CA VAL A 15 -6.93 -7.51 12.97
C VAL A 15 -7.45 -8.78 13.65
N LEU A 16 -8.29 -9.57 12.96
CA LEU A 16 -8.81 -10.83 13.49
C LEU A 16 -7.67 -11.83 13.73
N GLY A 17 -6.80 -12.02 12.74
CA GLY A 17 -5.66 -12.93 12.83
C GLY A 17 -4.71 -12.52 13.94
N LEU A 18 -4.31 -11.26 13.98
CA LEU A 18 -3.43 -10.71 15.01
C LEU A 18 -4.04 -10.82 16.41
N GLY A 19 -5.30 -10.38 16.59
CA GLY A 19 -5.99 -10.40 17.87
C GLY A 19 -6.26 -11.81 18.38
N ALA A 20 -6.72 -12.73 17.52
CA ALA A 20 -6.97 -14.11 17.88
C ALA A 20 -5.66 -14.83 18.26
N LEU A 21 -4.60 -14.66 17.47
CA LEU A 21 -3.29 -15.24 17.77
C LEU A 21 -2.72 -14.67 19.07
N PHE A 22 -2.82 -13.36 19.31
CA PHE A 22 -2.38 -12.76 20.56
C PHE A 22 -3.10 -13.39 21.77
N ILE A 23 -4.43 -13.51 21.72
CA ILE A 23 -5.22 -14.10 22.81
C ILE A 23 -4.84 -15.57 23.03
N ILE A 24 -4.74 -16.36 21.96
CA ILE A 24 -4.38 -17.79 22.04
C ILE A 24 -2.97 -17.97 22.61
N LEU A 25 -1.98 -17.25 22.07
CA LEU A 25 -0.59 -17.35 22.50
C LEU A 25 -0.41 -16.85 23.93
N LYS A 26 -1.12 -15.79 24.34
CA LYS A 26 -1.12 -15.33 25.73
C LYS A 26 -1.68 -16.39 26.66
N GLN A 27 -2.76 -17.09 26.29
CA GLN A 27 -3.33 -18.15 27.11
C GLN A 27 -2.41 -19.38 27.23
N ILE A 28 -1.62 -19.67 26.19
CA ILE A 28 -0.69 -20.81 26.16
C ILE A 28 0.60 -20.50 26.93
N PHE A 29 1.21 -19.34 26.67
CA PHE A 29 2.57 -19.04 27.13
C PHE A 29 2.63 -18.11 28.33
N ALA A 30 1.63 -17.26 28.54
CA ALA A 30 1.59 -16.24 29.60
C ALA A 30 0.25 -16.19 30.37
N PRO A 31 -0.33 -17.34 30.81
CA PRO A 31 -1.61 -17.34 31.52
C PRO A 31 -1.47 -16.66 32.88
N GLY A 32 -2.11 -15.49 33.03
CA GLY A 32 -2.05 -14.71 34.27
C GLY A 32 -0.69 -14.06 34.57
N ALA A 33 0.26 -14.10 33.63
CA ALA A 33 1.55 -13.46 33.79
C ALA A 33 1.42 -11.93 33.66
N ALA A 34 2.27 -11.20 34.39
CA ALA A 34 2.38 -9.75 34.29
C ALA A 34 2.98 -9.34 32.94
N VAL A 35 2.75 -8.09 32.52
CA VAL A 35 3.17 -7.59 31.20
C VAL A 35 4.69 -7.54 31.02
N ASP A 36 5.41 -7.28 32.11
CA ASP A 36 6.87 -7.23 32.19
C ASP A 36 7.51 -8.63 32.33
N SER A 37 6.72 -9.70 32.41
CA SER A 37 7.22 -11.07 32.54
C SER A 37 7.94 -11.56 31.28
N VAL A 38 8.86 -12.52 31.47
CA VAL A 38 9.57 -13.20 30.37
C VAL A 38 8.59 -14.02 29.52
N GLU A 39 7.53 -14.54 30.14
CA GLU A 39 6.45 -15.23 29.47
C GLU A 39 5.74 -14.32 28.45
N MET A 40 5.45 -13.07 28.82
CA MET A 40 4.83 -12.10 27.91
C MET A 40 5.77 -11.67 26.79
N GLU A 41 7.07 -11.51 27.09
CA GLU A 41 8.12 -11.29 26.08
C GLU A 41 8.02 -12.34 24.98
N ARG A 42 8.07 -13.61 25.41
CA ARG A 42 8.03 -14.76 24.53
C ARG A 42 6.72 -14.83 23.74
N THR A 43 5.58 -14.50 24.35
CA THR A 43 4.30 -14.43 23.64
C THR A 43 4.36 -13.44 22.49
N ILE A 44 4.87 -12.22 22.71
CA ILE A 44 4.94 -11.19 21.68
C ILE A 44 6.01 -11.55 20.64
N GLU A 45 7.16 -12.08 21.05
CA GLU A 45 8.20 -12.57 20.13
C GLU A 45 7.66 -13.65 19.18
N ILE A 46 6.93 -14.64 19.69
CA ILE A 46 6.31 -15.67 18.84
C ILE A 46 5.29 -15.04 17.88
N LEU A 47 4.53 -14.04 18.36
CA LEU A 47 3.57 -13.32 17.54
C LEU A 47 4.25 -12.51 16.42
N THR A 48 5.48 -12.02 16.60
CA THR A 48 6.23 -11.35 15.52
C THR A 48 6.47 -12.27 14.31
N GLY A 49 6.50 -13.60 14.52
CA GLY A 49 6.56 -14.58 13.44
C GLY A 49 5.37 -14.51 12.48
N PHE A 50 4.21 -14.04 12.94
CA PHE A 50 3.05 -13.77 12.07
C PHE A 50 3.35 -12.62 11.09
N SER A 51 3.98 -11.55 11.56
CA SER A 51 4.43 -10.45 10.69
C SER A 51 5.43 -10.92 9.66
N LEU A 52 6.43 -11.71 10.08
CA LEU A 52 7.45 -12.23 9.17
C LEU A 52 6.83 -13.09 8.07
N GLY A 53 5.87 -13.95 8.43
CA GLY A 53 5.13 -14.76 7.46
C GLY A 53 4.31 -13.91 6.49
N ALA A 54 3.60 -12.89 7.01
CA ALA A 54 2.80 -11.97 6.20
C ALA A 54 3.65 -11.22 5.16
N GLU A 55 4.75 -10.60 5.59
CA GLU A 55 5.67 -9.85 4.72
C GLU A 55 6.38 -10.74 3.71
N SER A 56 6.76 -11.96 4.10
CA SER A 56 7.41 -12.93 3.19
C SER A 56 6.47 -13.30 2.05
N ILE A 57 5.20 -13.59 2.34
CA ILE A 57 4.21 -13.90 1.31
C ILE A 57 3.89 -12.66 0.47
N ALA A 58 3.77 -11.48 1.09
CA ALA A 58 3.53 -10.23 0.39
C ALA A 58 4.63 -9.92 -0.64
N LEU A 59 5.89 -10.12 -0.29
CA LEU A 59 7.03 -9.94 -1.20
C LEU A 59 6.88 -10.81 -2.46
N PHE A 60 6.64 -12.11 -2.31
CA PHE A 60 6.48 -13.00 -3.45
C PHE A 60 5.21 -12.69 -4.27
N ALA A 61 4.10 -12.36 -3.60
CA ALA A 61 2.85 -12.00 -4.27
C ALA A 61 3.01 -10.72 -5.11
N ARG A 62 3.68 -9.69 -4.57
CA ARG A 62 3.94 -8.44 -5.30
C ARG A 62 4.92 -8.61 -6.44
N VAL A 63 6.01 -9.35 -6.24
CA VAL A 63 7.01 -9.57 -7.29
C VAL A 63 6.45 -10.46 -8.38
N GLY A 64 5.89 -11.63 -8.04
CA GLY A 64 5.33 -12.56 -9.01
C GLY A 64 4.16 -11.95 -9.76
N GLY A 65 3.20 -11.37 -9.04
CA GLY A 65 2.05 -10.70 -9.65
C GLY A 65 2.46 -9.49 -10.50
N GLY A 66 3.45 -8.72 -10.04
CA GLY A 66 4.00 -7.57 -10.77
C GLY A 66 4.71 -7.96 -12.07
N ILE A 67 5.49 -9.04 -12.06
CA ILE A 67 6.11 -9.60 -13.27
C ILE A 67 5.04 -10.08 -14.25
N TYR A 68 4.01 -10.77 -13.74
CA TYR A 68 2.92 -11.28 -14.55
C TYR A 68 2.18 -10.14 -15.29
N THR A 69 1.65 -9.16 -14.53
CA THR A 69 0.86 -8.05 -15.11
C THR A 69 1.70 -7.22 -16.05
N LYS A 70 2.89 -6.75 -15.62
CA LYS A 70 3.66 -5.81 -16.45
C LYS A 70 4.31 -6.44 -17.68
N ALA A 71 4.52 -7.75 -17.69
CA ALA A 71 4.91 -8.44 -18.92
C ALA A 71 3.77 -8.50 -19.94
N ALA A 72 2.53 -8.73 -19.47
CA ALA A 72 1.35 -8.79 -20.32
C ALA A 72 0.96 -7.41 -20.85
N ASP A 73 0.83 -6.42 -19.97
CA ASP A 73 0.56 -5.01 -20.24
C ASP A 73 1.48 -4.45 -21.33
N VAL A 74 2.81 -4.49 -21.10
CA VAL A 74 3.79 -3.98 -22.08
C VAL A 74 3.71 -4.71 -23.42
N GLY A 75 3.47 -6.02 -23.42
CA GLY A 75 3.34 -6.80 -24.65
C GLY A 75 2.08 -6.49 -25.44
N ALA A 76 0.95 -6.35 -24.73
CA ALA A 76 -0.35 -6.02 -25.29
C ALA A 76 -0.31 -4.60 -25.91
N ASP A 77 0.14 -3.62 -25.14
CA ASP A 77 0.12 -2.21 -25.53
C ASP A 77 1.11 -1.88 -26.65
N LEU A 78 2.34 -2.42 -26.58
CA LEU A 78 3.35 -2.13 -27.60
C LEU A 78 2.93 -2.68 -28.96
N VAL A 79 2.52 -3.95 -29.02
CA VAL A 79 2.19 -4.56 -30.32
C VAL A 79 0.81 -4.13 -30.79
N GLY A 80 -0.17 -4.02 -29.90
CA GLY A 80 -1.53 -3.58 -30.21
C GLY A 80 -1.57 -2.12 -30.66
N LYS A 81 -1.28 -1.19 -29.75
CA LYS A 81 -1.49 0.26 -29.98
C LYS A 81 -0.41 0.85 -30.87
N VAL A 82 0.87 0.51 -30.64
CA VAL A 82 2.00 1.18 -31.33
C VAL A 82 2.32 0.54 -32.68
N GLU A 83 2.33 -0.79 -32.78
CA GLU A 83 2.69 -1.49 -34.03
C GLU A 83 1.50 -1.76 -34.95
N ALA A 84 0.40 -2.29 -34.41
CA ALA A 84 -0.77 -2.69 -35.19
C ALA A 84 -1.82 -1.58 -35.33
N GLY A 85 -1.80 -0.58 -34.45
CA GLY A 85 -2.75 0.53 -34.46
C GLY A 85 -4.18 0.12 -34.13
N ILE A 86 -4.35 -0.97 -33.37
CA ILE A 86 -5.66 -1.41 -32.85
C ILE A 86 -5.93 -0.74 -31.49
N PRO A 87 -7.21 -0.61 -31.08
CA PRO A 87 -7.57 -0.15 -29.74
C PRO A 87 -6.86 -0.91 -28.61
N GLU A 88 -6.73 -0.26 -27.47
CA GLU A 88 -6.37 -0.89 -26.20
C GLU A 88 -7.43 -1.92 -25.80
N ASP A 89 -7.05 -3.04 -25.17
CA ASP A 89 -7.95 -4.14 -24.83
C ASP A 89 -8.72 -4.81 -25.98
N ASP A 90 -8.31 -4.57 -27.23
CA ASP A 90 -9.01 -5.13 -28.39
C ASP A 90 -9.02 -6.68 -28.37
N PRO A 91 -10.18 -7.33 -28.62
CA PRO A 91 -10.32 -8.79 -28.56
C PRO A 91 -9.51 -9.54 -29.64
N ARG A 92 -8.89 -8.85 -30.59
CA ARG A 92 -7.96 -9.46 -31.54
C ARG A 92 -6.59 -9.67 -30.93
N ASN A 93 -6.22 -8.92 -29.89
CA ASN A 93 -4.91 -8.99 -29.27
C ASN A 93 -4.83 -10.17 -28.28
N PRO A 94 -3.98 -11.18 -28.49
CA PRO A 94 -3.91 -12.36 -27.62
C PRO A 94 -3.40 -12.07 -26.20
N ALA A 95 -2.80 -10.90 -25.96
CA ALA A 95 -2.26 -10.56 -24.64
C ALA A 95 -3.29 -9.91 -23.70
N THR A 96 -4.45 -9.45 -24.19
CA THR A 96 -5.42 -8.67 -23.38
C THR A 96 -6.02 -9.46 -22.22
N ILE A 97 -6.24 -10.76 -22.40
CA ILE A 97 -6.67 -11.65 -21.31
C ILE A 97 -5.58 -11.76 -20.24
N ALA A 98 -4.31 -11.90 -20.63
CA ALA A 98 -3.22 -11.96 -19.67
C ALA A 98 -3.04 -10.62 -18.94
N ASP A 99 -3.30 -9.50 -19.62
CA ASP A 99 -3.25 -8.16 -19.05
C ASP A 99 -4.32 -7.97 -17.96
N ASN A 100 -5.59 -8.20 -18.32
CA ASN A 100 -6.73 -8.05 -17.41
C ASN A 100 -6.63 -9.05 -16.22
N VAL A 101 -6.14 -10.28 -16.46
CA VAL A 101 -5.82 -11.23 -15.37
C VAL A 101 -4.70 -10.67 -14.49
N GLY A 102 -3.71 -10.04 -15.09
CA GLY A 102 -2.60 -9.38 -14.42
C GLY A 102 -3.05 -8.35 -13.40
N ASP A 103 -4.01 -7.48 -13.72
CA ASP A 103 -4.48 -6.47 -12.77
C ASP A 103 -5.08 -7.09 -11.51
N ASN A 104 -5.78 -8.22 -11.67
CA ASN A 104 -6.32 -8.98 -10.54
C ASN A 104 -5.22 -9.68 -9.72
N VAL A 105 -4.19 -10.22 -10.37
CA VAL A 105 -3.11 -10.97 -9.68
C VAL A 105 -2.10 -10.03 -9.02
N GLY A 106 -1.66 -9.00 -9.72
CA GLY A 106 -0.65 -8.05 -9.25
C GLY A 106 -1.25 -6.89 -8.45
N ASP A 107 -2.18 -6.17 -9.07
CA ASP A 107 -2.68 -4.90 -8.54
C ASP A 107 -3.81 -5.09 -7.53
N VAL A 108 -4.51 -6.22 -7.52
CA VAL A 108 -5.45 -6.58 -6.44
C VAL A 108 -4.79 -7.53 -5.43
N ALA A 109 -4.49 -8.77 -5.81
CA ALA A 109 -4.03 -9.77 -4.84
C ALA A 109 -2.67 -9.41 -4.21
N GLY A 110 -1.70 -8.99 -5.02
CA GLY A 110 -0.41 -8.52 -4.54
C GLY A 110 -0.55 -7.34 -3.58
N MET A 111 -1.25 -6.28 -3.98
CA MET A 111 -1.47 -5.10 -3.15
C MET A 111 -2.20 -5.42 -1.83
N GLY A 112 -3.18 -6.32 -1.87
CA GLY A 112 -3.87 -6.77 -0.67
C GLY A 112 -2.92 -7.43 0.32
N ALA A 113 -1.99 -8.27 -0.16
CA ALA A 113 -0.98 -8.90 0.68
C ALA A 113 0.04 -7.88 1.22
N ASP A 114 0.45 -6.92 0.40
CA ASP A 114 1.38 -5.83 0.76
C ASP A 114 0.85 -4.99 1.94
N LEU A 115 -0.38 -4.50 1.81
CA LEU A 115 -1.01 -3.69 2.86
C LEU A 115 -1.45 -4.54 4.06
N PHE A 116 -1.76 -5.83 3.88
CA PHE A 116 -1.93 -6.76 4.99
C PHE A 116 -0.66 -6.88 5.84
N GLY A 117 0.48 -7.14 5.19
CA GLY A 117 1.79 -7.26 5.84
C GLY A 117 2.15 -5.97 6.58
N SER A 118 2.09 -4.85 5.87
CA SER A 118 2.36 -3.52 6.44
C SER A 118 1.50 -3.24 7.66
N TYR A 119 0.22 -3.59 7.62
CA TYR A 119 -0.70 -3.34 8.72
C TYR A 119 -0.38 -4.19 9.95
N VAL A 120 -0.13 -5.49 9.74
CA VAL A 120 0.27 -6.42 10.79
C VAL A 120 1.60 -5.99 11.43
N ALA A 121 2.60 -5.66 10.61
CA ALA A 121 3.92 -5.23 11.06
C ALA A 121 3.86 -3.95 11.90
N THR A 122 3.05 -2.98 11.46
CA THR A 122 2.88 -1.69 12.14
C THR A 122 2.26 -1.87 13.53
N VAL A 123 1.17 -2.64 13.62
CA VAL A 123 0.51 -2.89 14.91
C VAL A 123 1.45 -3.69 15.82
N LEU A 124 2.15 -4.70 15.30
CA LEU A 124 3.08 -5.50 16.08
C LEU A 124 4.30 -4.74 16.59
N ALA A 125 4.93 -3.92 15.76
CA ALA A 125 6.04 -3.07 16.19
C ALA A 125 5.62 -2.15 17.34
N THR A 126 4.40 -1.61 17.27
CA THR A 126 3.82 -0.79 18.33
C THR A 126 3.52 -1.60 19.58
N MET A 127 3.03 -2.85 19.45
CA MET A 127 2.82 -3.76 20.58
C MET A 127 4.11 -4.11 21.32
N VAL A 128 5.22 -4.34 20.58
CA VAL A 128 6.53 -4.63 21.18
C VAL A 128 7.00 -3.47 22.05
N LEU A 129 6.98 -2.24 21.50
CA LEU A 129 7.32 -1.04 22.28
C LEU A 129 6.31 -0.76 23.40
N GLY A 130 5.04 -1.08 23.17
CA GLY A 130 3.99 -0.98 24.18
C GLY A 130 4.23 -1.89 25.39
N ARG A 131 4.80 -3.07 25.19
CA ARG A 131 5.18 -3.98 26.28
C ARG A 131 6.40 -3.49 27.06
N GLU A 132 7.35 -2.83 26.40
CA GLU A 132 8.47 -2.16 27.08
C GLU A 132 8.04 -0.87 27.80
N THR A 133 6.85 -0.35 27.51
CA THR A 133 6.32 0.86 28.14
C THR A 133 5.72 0.51 29.50
N ASN A 134 6.26 1.13 30.56
CA ASN A 134 5.71 0.99 31.89
C ASN A 134 4.44 1.86 32.04
N ALA A 135 3.31 1.16 32.15
CA ALA A 135 1.96 1.71 32.32
C ALA A 135 1.23 1.08 33.53
N MET A 136 1.95 0.74 34.60
CA MET A 136 1.43 -0.07 35.72
C MET A 136 0.27 0.57 36.52
N THR A 137 -0.03 1.86 36.29
CA THR A 137 -1.15 2.57 36.92
C THR A 137 -2.45 2.49 36.12
N ASP A 138 -2.47 1.76 35.00
CA ASP A 138 -3.66 1.58 34.18
C ASP A 138 -4.68 0.59 34.80
N SER A 139 -5.89 0.56 34.25
CA SER A 139 -6.94 -0.40 34.66
C SER A 139 -6.76 -1.80 34.05
N PHE A 140 -5.69 -2.03 33.28
CA PHE A 140 -5.48 -3.18 32.41
C PHE A 140 -4.22 -3.98 32.79
N GLY A 141 -3.61 -3.70 33.95
CA GLY A 141 -2.42 -4.40 34.42
C GLY A 141 -1.16 -4.14 33.58
N GLY A 142 -1.02 -2.93 33.04
CA GLY A 142 0.05 -2.49 32.16
C GLY A 142 -0.13 -2.83 30.68
N MET A 143 -1.25 -3.46 30.30
CA MET A 143 -1.49 -3.89 28.91
C MET A 143 -1.98 -2.77 28.00
N SER A 144 -2.36 -1.60 28.53
CA SER A 144 -2.98 -0.55 27.72
C SER A 144 -2.16 -0.11 26.50
N PRO A 145 -0.81 0.03 26.54
CA PRO A 145 -0.03 0.40 25.35
C PRO A 145 0.10 -0.75 24.33
N ILE A 146 -0.06 -2.01 24.76
CA ILE A 146 -0.11 -3.16 23.85
C ILE A 146 -1.46 -3.22 23.13
N LEU A 147 -2.55 -2.94 23.85
CA LEU A 147 -3.91 -3.07 23.31
C LEU A 147 -4.31 -1.90 22.41
N LEU A 148 -3.80 -0.70 22.69
CA LEU A 148 -4.15 0.53 21.97
C LEU A 148 -4.03 0.41 20.44
N PRO A 149 -2.89 0.00 19.84
CA PRO A 149 -2.77 -0.06 18.38
C PRO A 149 -3.74 -1.07 17.73
N MET A 150 -4.05 -2.18 18.41
CA MET A 150 -5.05 -3.14 17.92
C MET A 150 -6.47 -2.56 17.94
N LEU A 151 -6.80 -1.78 18.97
CA LEU A 151 -8.11 -1.15 19.09
C LEU A 151 -8.27 0.03 18.11
N ILE A 152 -7.22 0.81 17.89
CA ILE A 152 -7.18 1.82 16.81
C ILE A 152 -7.45 1.14 15.46
N ALA A 153 -6.76 0.02 15.19
CA ALA A 153 -6.94 -0.75 13.97
C ALA A 153 -8.38 -1.29 13.81
N ALA A 154 -8.97 -1.83 14.89
CA ALA A 154 -10.34 -2.35 14.88
C ALA A 154 -11.38 -1.24 14.65
N MET A 155 -11.26 -0.12 15.37
CA MET A 155 -12.16 1.03 15.21
C MET A 155 -12.01 1.68 13.84
N GLY A 156 -10.78 1.75 13.32
CA GLY A 156 -10.48 2.25 11.98
C GLY A 156 -11.22 1.50 10.87
N ILE A 157 -11.40 0.18 11.00
CA ILE A 157 -12.22 -0.61 10.08
C ILE A 157 -13.69 -0.16 10.15
N ILE A 158 -14.25 -0.02 11.35
CA ILE A 158 -15.64 0.42 11.55
C ILE A 158 -15.85 1.81 10.93
N PHE A 159 -14.92 2.73 11.15
CA PHE A 159 -15.01 4.09 10.58
C PHE A 159 -14.76 4.12 9.09
N SER A 160 -13.96 3.21 8.56
CA SER A 160 -13.83 3.03 7.12
C SER A 160 -15.15 2.55 6.52
N ILE A 161 -15.86 1.61 7.16
CA ILE A 161 -17.22 1.20 6.73
C ILE A 161 -18.16 2.41 6.70
N MET A 162 -18.19 3.21 7.77
CA MET A 162 -19.00 4.44 7.80
C MET A 162 -18.60 5.43 6.71
N GLY A 163 -17.29 5.59 6.48
CA GLY A 163 -16.74 6.45 5.42
C GLY A 163 -17.20 6.02 4.03
N THR A 164 -17.38 4.72 3.77
CA THR A 164 -17.89 4.27 2.46
C THR A 164 -19.28 4.82 2.14
N TRP A 165 -20.11 5.09 3.14
CA TRP A 165 -21.44 5.69 2.94
C TRP A 165 -21.39 7.16 2.54
N MET A 166 -20.24 7.81 2.74
CA MET A 166 -19.97 9.19 2.32
C MET A 166 -19.47 9.27 0.86
N VAL A 167 -19.03 8.16 0.28
CA VAL A 167 -18.63 8.07 -1.13
C VAL A 167 -19.90 7.99 -1.99
N ARG A 168 -20.35 9.15 -2.48
CA ARG A 168 -21.55 9.26 -3.33
C ARG A 168 -21.26 10.08 -4.58
N ILE A 169 -21.63 9.52 -5.73
CA ILE A 169 -21.63 10.23 -7.01
C ILE A 169 -23.08 10.32 -7.47
N SER A 170 -23.54 11.52 -7.81
CA SER A 170 -24.90 11.74 -8.30
C SER A 170 -25.05 11.21 -9.73
N GLU A 171 -26.06 10.39 -9.98
CA GLU A 171 -26.38 9.84 -11.31
C GLU A 171 -26.73 10.93 -12.34
N SER A 172 -27.21 12.10 -11.89
CA SER A 172 -27.56 13.23 -12.75
C SER A 172 -26.39 14.16 -13.07
N ALA A 173 -25.22 13.94 -12.45
CA ALA A 173 -24.02 14.73 -12.70
C ALA A 173 -23.19 14.06 -13.80
N GLY A 174 -22.83 14.80 -14.86
CA GLY A 174 -21.89 14.28 -15.87
C GLY A 174 -20.59 13.79 -15.22
N LEU A 175 -20.13 12.59 -15.61
CA LEU A 175 -18.89 11.99 -15.10
C LEU A 175 -17.70 12.88 -15.46
N SER A 176 -16.82 13.12 -14.48
CA SER A 176 -15.51 13.70 -14.71
C SER A 176 -14.54 13.19 -13.66
N THR A 177 -13.25 13.14 -14.02
CA THR A 177 -12.17 12.67 -13.14
C THR A 177 -12.18 13.37 -11.79
N HIS A 178 -12.34 14.70 -11.78
CA HIS A 178 -12.42 15.50 -10.56
C HIS A 178 -13.58 15.12 -9.64
N LYS A 179 -14.75 14.81 -10.17
CA LYS A 179 -15.92 14.46 -9.35
C LYS A 179 -15.75 13.10 -8.68
N VAL A 180 -15.24 12.12 -9.43
CA VAL A 180 -14.98 10.76 -8.92
C VAL A 180 -13.89 10.83 -7.85
N GLN A 181 -12.76 11.49 -8.13
CA GLN A 181 -11.68 11.67 -7.15
C GLN A 181 -12.17 12.36 -5.86
N ASN A 182 -12.95 13.44 -5.98
CA ASN A 182 -13.48 14.14 -4.81
C ASN A 182 -14.44 13.27 -3.97
N ALA A 183 -15.22 12.40 -4.61
CA ALA A 183 -16.11 11.47 -3.90
C ALA A 183 -15.30 10.44 -3.09
N LEU A 184 -14.23 9.89 -3.68
CA LEU A 184 -13.32 8.96 -3.00
C LEU A 184 -12.58 9.65 -1.85
N ASN A 185 -12.07 10.87 -2.11
CA ASN A 185 -11.42 11.70 -1.09
C ASN A 185 -12.36 12.00 0.07
N MET A 186 -13.63 12.32 -0.18
CA MET A 186 -14.60 12.59 0.88
C MET A 186 -14.83 11.39 1.80
N GLY A 187 -14.82 10.17 1.26
CA GLY A 187 -14.79 8.94 2.06
C GLY A 187 -13.56 8.88 2.97
N ASN A 188 -12.37 9.13 2.41
CA ASN A 188 -11.11 9.12 3.15
C ASN A 188 -11.04 10.19 4.25
N TRP A 189 -11.42 11.44 3.94
CA TRP A 189 -11.47 12.52 4.93
C TRP A 189 -12.48 12.20 6.05
N GLY A 190 -13.63 11.64 5.68
CA GLY A 190 -14.64 11.20 6.63
C GLY A 190 -14.11 10.15 7.60
N SER A 191 -13.47 9.09 7.09
CA SER A 191 -12.91 8.03 7.94
C SER A 191 -11.78 8.56 8.83
N MET A 192 -10.90 9.42 8.34
CA MET A 192 -9.82 10.03 9.13
C MET A 192 -10.35 10.89 10.28
N ILE A 193 -11.35 11.76 10.03
CA ILE A 193 -11.90 12.66 11.06
C ILE A 193 -12.61 11.85 12.16
N ILE A 194 -13.41 10.85 11.78
CA ILE A 194 -14.10 10.00 12.76
C ILE A 194 -13.09 9.20 13.57
N THR A 195 -12.03 8.70 12.93
CA THR A 195 -10.92 8.00 13.59
C THR A 195 -10.22 8.91 14.60
N ALA A 196 -9.91 10.15 14.24
CA ALA A 196 -9.30 11.13 15.15
C ALA A 196 -10.14 11.35 16.42
N ILE A 197 -11.45 11.58 16.25
CA ILE A 197 -12.38 11.80 17.37
C ILE A 197 -12.43 10.57 18.28
N ALA A 198 -12.52 9.37 17.69
CA ALA A 198 -12.59 8.15 18.46
C ALA A 198 -11.28 7.82 19.18
N CYS A 199 -10.13 8.11 18.56
CA CYS A 199 -8.83 7.91 19.19
C CYS A 199 -8.67 8.78 20.44
N TYR A 200 -9.25 9.99 20.48
CA TYR A 200 -9.27 10.82 21.70
C TYR A 200 -9.93 10.08 22.87
N PHE A 201 -11.16 9.58 22.67
CA PHE A 201 -11.88 8.85 23.72
C PHE A 201 -11.21 7.52 24.07
N LEU A 202 -10.63 6.84 23.07
CA LEU A 202 -9.94 5.58 23.27
C LEU A 202 -8.68 5.74 24.13
N VAL A 203 -7.88 6.77 23.84
CA VAL A 203 -6.68 7.12 24.60
C VAL A 203 -7.04 7.55 26.02
N ASP A 204 -8.07 8.39 26.18
CA ASP A 204 -8.52 8.86 27.49
C ASP A 204 -9.03 7.72 28.38
N PHE A 205 -9.70 6.73 27.78
CA PHE A 205 -10.23 5.56 28.50
C PHE A 205 -9.17 4.50 28.84
N LEU A 206 -8.23 4.22 27.93
CA LEU A 206 -7.28 3.12 28.09
C LEU A 206 -6.02 3.49 28.86
N LEU A 207 -5.40 4.63 28.52
CA LEU A 207 -4.06 4.95 28.96
C LEU A 207 -4.05 5.68 30.30
N PRO A 208 -3.07 5.40 31.18
CA PRO A 208 -2.87 6.18 32.38
C PRO A 208 -2.29 7.56 32.04
N GLU A 209 -2.38 8.51 32.98
CA GLU A 209 -1.90 9.89 32.77
C GLU A 209 -0.41 9.98 32.43
N THR A 210 0.41 9.08 32.99
CA THR A 210 1.86 9.05 32.84
C THR A 210 2.34 7.65 32.50
N MET A 211 3.22 7.54 31.52
CA MET A 211 3.88 6.32 31.09
C MET A 211 5.38 6.58 30.93
N THR A 212 6.19 5.54 31.01
CA THR A 212 7.64 5.66 30.79
C THR A 212 8.14 4.57 29.86
N LEU A 213 8.97 4.94 28.89
CA LEU A 213 9.67 4.01 28.00
C LEU A 213 11.15 4.35 28.00
N ARG A 214 12.01 3.40 28.42
CA ARG A 214 13.48 3.56 28.44
C ARG A 214 13.96 4.85 29.12
N GLY A 215 13.30 5.24 30.22
CA GLY A 215 13.62 6.45 30.98
C GLY A 215 13.04 7.75 30.43
N HIS A 216 12.33 7.71 29.29
CA HIS A 216 11.58 8.84 28.77
C HIS A 216 10.13 8.80 29.28
N GLU A 217 9.72 9.80 30.05
CA GLU A 217 8.34 9.96 30.52
C GLU A 217 7.48 10.66 29.45
N PHE A 218 6.25 10.21 29.28
CA PHE A 218 5.27 10.85 28.40
C PHE A 218 3.84 10.66 28.92
N HIS A 219 2.93 11.50 28.43
CA HIS A 219 1.53 11.53 28.88
C HIS A 219 0.58 10.93 27.86
N LYS A 220 -0.61 10.52 28.30
CA LYS A 220 -1.67 10.02 27.39
C LYS A 220 -2.02 10.99 26.27
N MET A 221 -2.04 12.30 26.56
CA MET A 221 -2.30 13.33 25.55
C MET A 221 -1.17 13.47 24.54
N GLY A 222 0.07 13.13 24.92
CA GLY A 222 1.20 12.98 24.01
C GLY A 222 0.97 11.82 23.03
N VAL A 223 0.49 10.67 23.53
CA VAL A 223 0.12 9.54 22.66
C VAL A 223 -0.99 9.92 21.67
N PHE A 224 -2.02 10.64 22.12
CA PHE A 224 -3.05 11.19 21.22
C PHE A 224 -2.45 12.15 20.18
N GLY A 225 -1.57 13.06 20.60
CA GLY A 225 -0.85 13.96 19.69
C GLY A 225 -0.06 13.22 18.62
N ALA A 226 0.62 12.13 18.99
CA ALA A 226 1.36 11.29 18.06
C ALA A 226 0.44 10.57 17.05
N ILE A 227 -0.72 10.06 17.49
CA ILE A 227 -1.75 9.50 16.58
C ILE A 227 -2.22 10.56 15.57
N MET A 228 -2.47 11.79 16.04
CA MET A 228 -2.86 12.90 15.17
C MET A 228 -1.78 13.26 14.17
N VAL A 229 -0.51 13.25 14.57
CA VAL A 229 0.63 13.41 13.65
C VAL A 229 0.59 12.33 12.58
N GLY A 230 0.39 11.07 12.95
CA GLY A 230 0.25 9.95 12.01
C GLY A 230 -0.85 10.16 10.98
N LEU A 231 -2.05 10.54 11.42
CA LEU A 231 -3.18 10.85 10.53
C LEU A 231 -2.86 12.02 9.58
N VAL A 232 -2.20 13.08 10.08
CA VAL A 232 -1.78 14.22 9.26
C VAL A 232 -0.73 13.81 8.22
N VAL A 233 0.25 12.98 8.59
CA VAL A 233 1.26 12.44 7.67
C VAL A 233 0.54 11.65 6.57
N GLY A 234 -0.38 10.74 6.91
CA GLY A 234 -1.15 9.97 5.91
C GLY A 234 -1.95 10.87 4.96
N ALA A 235 -2.63 11.88 5.49
CA ALA A 235 -3.37 12.87 4.73
C ALA A 235 -2.47 13.67 3.76
N LEU A 236 -1.34 14.17 4.24
CA LEU A 236 -0.39 14.92 3.42
C LEU A 236 0.22 14.04 2.33
N MET A 237 0.57 12.80 2.64
CA MET A 237 1.07 11.83 1.66
C MET A 237 0.06 11.60 0.53
N SER A 238 -1.22 11.45 0.85
CA SER A 238 -2.28 11.32 -0.17
C SER A 238 -2.40 12.57 -1.03
N ILE A 239 -2.41 13.77 -0.43
CA ILE A 239 -2.53 15.05 -1.17
C ILE A 239 -1.34 15.26 -2.11
N ILE A 240 -0.12 15.03 -1.60
CA ILE A 240 1.11 15.22 -2.37
C ILE A 240 1.13 14.23 -3.54
N THR A 241 0.80 12.96 -3.30
CA THR A 241 0.81 11.95 -4.35
C THR A 241 -0.22 12.28 -5.43
N GLU A 242 -1.44 12.65 -5.05
CA GLU A 242 -2.48 13.11 -6.00
C GLU A 242 -1.99 14.30 -6.84
N TYR A 243 -1.26 15.25 -6.27
CA TYR A 243 -0.73 16.39 -7.03
C TYR A 243 0.27 15.98 -8.13
N TYR A 244 1.09 14.96 -7.88
CA TYR A 244 2.10 14.49 -8.84
C TYR A 244 1.55 13.51 -9.87
N THR A 245 0.40 12.87 -9.63
CA THR A 245 -0.15 11.82 -10.52
C THR A 245 -1.49 12.14 -11.16
N ALA A 246 -2.28 13.08 -10.61
CA ALA A 246 -3.59 13.39 -11.17
C ALA A 246 -3.49 14.23 -12.46
N MET A 247 -4.37 13.91 -13.42
CA MET A 247 -4.54 14.67 -14.65
C MET A 247 -4.93 16.13 -14.38
N GLY A 248 -4.41 17.05 -15.20
CA GLY A 248 -4.66 18.49 -15.07
C GLY A 248 -3.80 19.21 -14.04
N LYS A 249 -2.93 18.50 -13.28
CA LYS A 249 -1.94 19.11 -12.39
C LYS A 249 -0.65 19.45 -13.11
N ARG A 250 0.10 20.43 -12.60
CA ARG A 250 1.35 20.93 -13.20
C ARG A 250 2.34 19.81 -13.56
N PRO A 251 2.65 18.84 -12.68
CA PRO A 251 3.67 17.82 -12.98
C PRO A 251 3.28 16.95 -14.17
N VAL A 252 2.08 16.36 -14.16
CA VAL A 252 1.57 15.53 -15.26
C VAL A 252 1.43 16.34 -16.56
N MET A 253 0.91 17.56 -16.50
CA MET A 253 0.80 18.44 -17.68
C MET A 253 2.17 18.80 -18.28
N SER A 254 3.22 18.85 -17.47
CA SER A 254 4.58 19.08 -17.96
C SER A 254 5.12 17.88 -18.75
N ILE A 255 4.77 16.65 -18.36
CA ILE A 255 5.11 15.41 -19.07
C ILE A 255 4.35 15.35 -20.40
N ILE A 256 3.03 15.60 -20.38
CA ILE A 256 2.18 15.64 -21.58
C ILE A 256 2.73 16.61 -22.63
N ARG A 257 3.19 17.79 -22.21
CA ARG A 257 3.82 18.76 -23.13
C ARG A 257 5.12 18.24 -23.72
N GLN A 258 5.90 17.46 -22.97
CA GLN A 258 7.14 16.85 -23.45
C GLN A 258 6.87 15.67 -24.40
N SER A 259 5.71 15.00 -24.30
CA SER A 259 5.30 13.96 -25.23
C SER A 259 5.18 14.48 -26.68
N ALA A 260 4.92 15.79 -26.87
CA ALA A 260 4.87 16.42 -28.19
C ALA A 260 6.22 16.43 -28.94
N THR A 261 7.34 16.26 -28.23
CA THR A 261 8.69 16.23 -28.82
C THR A 261 9.27 14.82 -28.94
N GLY A 262 8.50 13.79 -28.60
CA GLY A 262 8.84 12.38 -28.81
C GLY A 262 9.04 11.56 -27.53
N HIS A 263 9.35 10.26 -27.69
CA HIS A 263 9.46 9.32 -26.57
C HIS A 263 10.63 9.63 -25.62
N ALA A 264 11.77 10.07 -26.15
CA ALA A 264 12.96 10.33 -25.34
C ALA A 264 12.74 11.48 -24.33
N THR A 265 12.14 12.58 -24.78
CA THR A 265 11.80 13.72 -23.92
C THR A 265 10.71 13.36 -22.92
N ASN A 266 9.72 12.55 -23.32
CA ASN A 266 8.71 12.01 -22.41
C ASN A 266 9.35 11.21 -21.24
N ILE A 267 10.29 10.31 -21.54
CA ILE A 267 11.00 9.52 -20.52
C ILE A 267 11.84 10.41 -19.61
N ILE A 268 12.60 11.36 -20.18
CA ILE A 268 13.42 12.30 -19.40
C ILE A 268 12.55 13.14 -18.46
N GLY A 269 11.43 13.66 -18.96
CA GLY A 269 10.47 14.44 -18.18
C GLY A 269 9.84 13.62 -17.06
N GLY A 270 9.40 12.40 -17.36
CA GLY A 270 8.83 11.48 -16.37
C GLY A 270 9.81 11.14 -15.25
N LEU A 271 11.06 10.79 -15.59
CA LEU A 271 12.11 10.51 -14.61
C LEU A 271 12.42 11.73 -13.72
N ALA A 272 12.51 12.92 -14.32
CA ALA A 272 12.77 14.15 -13.58
C ALA A 272 11.63 14.46 -12.58
N VAL A 273 10.37 14.35 -13.01
CA VAL A 273 9.20 14.54 -12.13
C VAL A 273 9.13 13.46 -11.04
N GLY A 274 9.46 12.21 -11.37
CA GLY A 274 9.53 11.12 -10.39
C GLY A 274 10.58 11.34 -9.31
N MET A 275 11.75 11.90 -9.66
CA MET A 275 12.77 12.30 -8.67
C MET A 275 12.34 13.53 -7.87
N GLU A 276 11.66 14.50 -8.50
CA GLU A 276 11.12 15.69 -7.81
C GLU A 276 10.06 15.30 -6.77
N SER A 277 9.22 14.30 -7.07
CA SER A 277 8.08 13.91 -6.23
C SER A 277 8.49 13.34 -4.88
N THR A 278 9.74 12.92 -4.68
CA THR A 278 10.22 12.39 -3.40
C THR A 278 10.50 13.49 -2.37
N LEU A 279 10.67 14.76 -2.79
CA LEU A 279 11.07 15.85 -1.90
C LEU A 279 10.07 16.08 -0.75
N LEU A 280 8.81 16.35 -1.09
CA LEU A 280 7.79 16.67 -0.09
C LEU A 280 7.44 15.47 0.80
N PRO A 281 7.27 14.23 0.28
CA PRO A 281 7.06 13.04 1.10
C PRO A 281 8.14 12.84 2.17
N ILE A 282 9.42 13.01 1.82
CA ILE A 282 10.52 12.84 2.78
C ILE A 282 10.49 13.93 3.86
N LEU A 283 10.18 15.18 3.50
CA LEU A 283 10.02 16.26 4.49
C LEU A 283 8.84 16.00 5.43
N VAL A 284 7.72 15.49 4.91
CA VAL A 284 6.54 15.12 5.70
C VAL A 284 6.86 13.96 6.64
N LEU A 285 7.58 12.94 6.17
CA LEU A 285 8.04 11.83 7.02
C LEU A 285 9.01 12.30 8.11
N ALA A 286 9.99 13.14 7.78
CA ALA A 286 10.93 13.69 8.76
C ALA A 286 10.22 14.52 9.83
N GLY A 287 9.29 15.39 9.41
CA GLY A 287 8.44 16.16 10.32
C GLY A 287 7.51 15.27 11.16
N GLY A 288 6.99 14.20 10.57
CA GLY A 288 6.17 13.19 11.26
C GLY A 288 6.93 12.43 12.33
N ILE A 289 8.15 11.97 12.02
CA ILE A 289 9.04 11.29 12.97
C ILE A 289 9.37 12.22 14.13
N TYR A 290 9.86 13.42 13.84
CA TYR A 290 10.24 14.38 14.89
C TYR A 290 9.02 14.80 15.73
N GLY A 291 7.90 15.16 15.07
CA GLY A 291 6.69 15.59 15.76
C GLY A 291 6.07 14.52 16.64
N SER A 292 6.03 13.26 16.18
CA SER A 292 5.53 12.14 16.99
C SER A 292 6.48 11.74 18.11
N TYR A 293 7.80 11.86 17.89
CA TYR A 293 8.81 11.65 18.93
C TYR A 293 8.71 12.67 20.06
N GLU A 294 8.55 13.96 19.75
CA GLU A 294 8.33 15.00 20.78
C GLU A 294 7.05 14.76 21.59
N CYS A 295 6.05 14.09 21.00
CA CYS A 295 4.80 13.80 21.67
C CYS A 295 4.88 12.63 22.66
N ALA A 296 5.52 11.51 22.29
CA ALA A 296 5.56 10.31 23.13
C ALA A 296 6.81 9.43 22.92
N GLY A 297 7.94 10.02 22.53
CA GLY A 297 9.20 9.32 22.26
C GLY A 297 9.08 8.26 21.17
N LEU A 298 9.82 7.16 21.32
CA LEU A 298 9.80 6.03 20.36
C LEU A 298 8.43 5.37 20.26
N TYR A 299 7.67 5.32 21.36
CA TYR A 299 6.29 4.83 21.33
C TYR A 299 5.39 5.76 20.49
N GLY A 300 5.62 7.08 20.58
CA GLY A 300 4.97 8.09 19.74
C GLY A 300 5.18 7.84 18.25
N VAL A 301 6.41 7.55 17.83
CA VAL A 301 6.70 7.22 16.42
C VAL A 301 5.92 5.99 15.96
N ALA A 302 5.91 4.92 16.76
CA ALA A 302 5.22 3.68 16.42
C ALA A 302 3.69 3.85 16.39
N ILE A 303 3.11 4.51 17.40
CA ILE A 303 1.66 4.74 17.45
C ILE A 303 1.20 5.75 16.38
N ALA A 304 2.07 6.65 15.92
CA ALA A 304 1.80 7.49 14.75
C ALA A 304 1.68 6.64 13.48
N ALA A 305 2.54 5.63 13.30
CA ALA A 305 2.40 4.67 12.20
C ALA A 305 1.07 3.92 12.28
N ALA A 306 0.69 3.43 13.47
CA ALA A 306 -0.60 2.77 13.68
C ALA A 306 -1.79 3.72 13.43
N GLY A 307 -1.67 4.99 13.83
CA GLY A 307 -2.66 6.03 13.58
C GLY A 307 -2.84 6.32 12.09
N MET A 308 -1.75 6.44 11.33
CA MET A 308 -1.79 6.53 9.87
C MET A 308 -2.53 5.33 9.28
N MET A 309 -2.16 4.12 9.72
CA MET A 309 -2.73 2.87 9.21
C MET A 309 -4.17 2.60 9.67
N ALA A 310 -4.74 3.38 10.58
CA ALA A 310 -6.11 3.18 11.05
C ALA A 310 -7.14 3.28 9.90
N THR A 311 -6.85 4.08 8.86
CA THR A 311 -7.72 4.21 7.68
C THR A 311 -7.34 3.29 6.52
N THR A 312 -6.48 2.28 6.76
CA THR A 312 -6.03 1.33 5.72
C THR A 312 -7.19 0.66 5.00
N ALA A 313 -8.28 0.31 5.70
CA ALA A 313 -9.43 -0.33 5.06
C ALA A 313 -10.12 0.58 4.02
N MET A 314 -10.20 1.89 4.29
CA MET A 314 -10.68 2.88 3.33
C MET A 314 -9.66 3.10 2.21
N GLN A 315 -8.37 3.21 2.54
CA GLN A 315 -7.32 3.42 1.54
C GLN A 315 -7.26 2.26 0.54
N LEU A 316 -7.29 1.02 1.02
CA LEU A 316 -7.40 -0.18 0.18
C LEU A 316 -8.68 -0.19 -0.66
N ALA A 317 -9.79 0.29 -0.12
CA ALA A 317 -11.04 0.32 -0.86
C ALA A 317 -11.00 1.30 -2.03
N ILE A 318 -10.30 2.41 -1.85
CA ILE A 318 -10.07 3.44 -2.88
C ILE A 318 -9.01 2.94 -3.88
N ASP A 319 -7.99 2.24 -3.42
CA ASP A 319 -6.93 1.71 -4.27
C ASP A 319 -7.44 0.59 -5.19
N ALA A 320 -8.09 -0.42 -4.60
CA ALA A 320 -8.70 -1.54 -5.31
C ALA A 320 -9.84 -1.14 -6.28
N PHE A 321 -10.34 0.10 -6.19
CA PHE A 321 -11.27 0.62 -7.18
C PHE A 321 -10.61 0.75 -8.57
N GLY A 322 -9.32 1.07 -8.64
CA GLY A 322 -8.59 1.26 -9.90
C GLY A 322 -8.58 0.01 -10.78
N PRO A 323 -8.00 -1.11 -10.33
CA PRO A 323 -7.96 -2.36 -11.11
C PRO A 323 -9.34 -2.88 -11.51
N ILE A 324 -10.38 -2.61 -10.70
CA ILE A 324 -11.77 -2.97 -11.04
C ILE A 324 -12.30 -2.10 -12.19
N ALA A 325 -11.98 -0.81 -12.19
CA ALA A 325 -12.36 0.10 -13.27
C ALA A 325 -11.63 -0.22 -14.57
N ASP A 326 -10.35 -0.58 -14.45
CA ASP A 326 -9.49 -1.00 -15.56
C ASP A 326 -10.05 -2.25 -16.26
N ASN A 327 -10.27 -3.33 -15.51
CA ASN A 327 -10.92 -4.54 -16.02
C ASN A 327 -12.32 -4.29 -16.59
N ALA A 328 -13.08 -3.34 -16.02
CA ALA A 328 -14.38 -2.98 -16.58
C ALA A 328 -14.25 -2.33 -17.96
N GLY A 329 -13.21 -1.52 -18.17
CA GLY A 329 -12.85 -0.96 -19.47
C GLY A 329 -12.44 -2.05 -20.45
N GLY A 330 -11.57 -2.96 -20.04
CA GLY A 330 -11.13 -4.07 -20.89
C GLY A 330 -12.27 -5.00 -21.31
N ILE A 331 -13.16 -5.34 -20.38
CA ILE A 331 -14.38 -6.11 -20.68
C ILE A 331 -15.31 -5.36 -21.64
N ALA A 332 -15.44 -4.04 -21.49
CA ALA A 332 -16.30 -3.23 -22.35
C ALA A 332 -15.80 -3.24 -23.80
N GLU A 333 -14.48 -3.10 -23.99
CA GLU A 333 -13.86 -3.14 -25.32
C GLU A 333 -13.95 -4.55 -25.94
N MET A 334 -13.56 -5.58 -25.18
CA MET A 334 -13.62 -6.98 -25.64
C MET A 334 -15.03 -7.46 -25.97
N SER A 335 -16.05 -6.85 -25.37
CA SER A 335 -17.47 -7.16 -25.62
C SER A 335 -18.08 -6.26 -26.70
N GLU A 336 -17.30 -5.40 -27.35
CA GLU A 336 -17.74 -4.44 -28.37
C GLU A 336 -18.93 -3.58 -27.89
N LEU A 337 -18.91 -3.16 -26.62
CA LEU A 337 -19.94 -2.29 -26.08
C LEU A 337 -19.87 -0.89 -26.73
N PRO A 338 -20.96 -0.10 -26.64
CA PRO A 338 -20.96 1.26 -27.18
C PRO A 338 -19.86 2.13 -26.58
N ALA A 339 -19.30 3.05 -27.38
CA ALA A 339 -18.17 3.90 -27.01
C ALA A 339 -18.41 4.73 -25.73
N ASP A 340 -19.66 5.07 -25.40
CA ASP A 340 -19.98 5.81 -24.17
C ASP A 340 -19.69 5.00 -22.90
N VAL A 341 -19.65 3.66 -22.98
CA VAL A 341 -19.25 2.78 -21.89
C VAL A 341 -17.74 2.81 -21.69
N ARG A 342 -16.95 2.78 -22.78
CA ARG A 342 -15.49 2.92 -22.73
C ARG A 342 -15.08 4.31 -22.21
N GLU A 343 -15.69 5.39 -22.72
CA GLU A 343 -15.42 6.74 -22.23
C GLU A 343 -15.67 6.90 -20.71
N LYS A 344 -16.71 6.24 -20.18
CA LYS A 344 -17.00 6.25 -18.73
C LYS A 344 -15.95 5.46 -17.96
N THR A 345 -15.56 4.29 -18.44
CA THR A 345 -14.57 3.42 -17.78
C THR A 345 -13.17 4.05 -17.82
N ASP A 346 -12.78 4.69 -18.92
CA ASP A 346 -11.51 5.46 -19.01
C ASP A 346 -11.45 6.59 -17.97
N ILE A 347 -12.57 7.27 -17.69
CA ILE A 347 -12.63 8.30 -16.63
C ILE A 347 -12.41 7.66 -15.24
N LEU A 348 -12.97 6.46 -15.02
CA LEU A 348 -12.82 5.75 -13.75
C LEU A 348 -11.40 5.20 -13.59
N ASP A 349 -10.83 4.64 -14.64
CA ASP A 349 -9.45 4.12 -14.67
C ASP A 349 -8.42 5.24 -14.47
N ALA A 350 -8.57 6.39 -15.14
CA ALA A 350 -7.68 7.54 -14.92
C ALA A 350 -7.65 8.01 -13.45
N VAL A 351 -8.78 7.88 -12.74
CA VAL A 351 -8.86 8.11 -11.30
C VAL A 351 -8.25 6.96 -10.52
N GLY A 352 -8.51 5.72 -10.95
CA GLY A 352 -7.88 4.48 -10.47
C GLY A 352 -6.36 4.54 -10.41
N ASN A 353 -5.73 5.02 -11.49
CA ASN A 353 -4.29 5.23 -11.60
C ASN A 353 -3.76 6.23 -10.56
N THR A 354 -4.53 7.29 -10.28
CA THR A 354 -4.19 8.28 -9.24
C THR A 354 -4.33 7.65 -7.84
N THR A 355 -5.38 6.88 -7.60
CA THR A 355 -5.62 6.23 -6.32
C THR A 355 -4.61 5.12 -6.02
N ALA A 356 -4.17 4.40 -7.06
CA ALA A 356 -3.10 3.39 -6.95
C ALA A 356 -1.75 4.00 -6.61
N ALA A 357 -1.43 5.17 -7.16
CA ALA A 357 -0.27 5.91 -6.72
C ALA A 357 -0.40 6.34 -5.26
N SER A 358 -1.56 6.88 -4.85
CA SER A 358 -1.81 7.29 -3.46
C SER A 358 -1.68 6.13 -2.48
N GLY A 359 -2.21 4.95 -2.81
CA GLY A 359 -2.07 3.74 -2.00
C GLY A 359 -0.62 3.27 -1.88
N LYS A 360 0.16 3.29 -2.97
CA LYS A 360 1.62 3.04 -2.92
C LYS A 360 2.36 4.06 -2.04
N GLY A 361 2.03 5.35 -2.17
CA GLY A 361 2.60 6.40 -1.33
C GLY A 361 2.29 6.22 0.15
N PHE A 362 1.06 5.80 0.47
CA PHE A 362 0.63 5.46 1.82
C PHE A 362 1.38 4.24 2.38
N ALA A 363 1.53 3.18 1.60
CA ALA A 363 2.29 1.97 1.97
C ALA A 363 3.78 2.30 2.26
N ILE A 364 4.41 3.15 1.43
CA ILE A 364 5.80 3.57 1.64
C ILE A 364 5.95 4.40 2.92
N ALA A 365 5.02 5.34 3.17
CA ALA A 365 5.06 6.18 4.36
C ALA A 365 4.90 5.36 5.64
N SER A 366 3.95 4.41 5.66
CA SER A 366 3.75 3.53 6.79
C SER A 366 4.93 2.59 6.99
N ALA A 367 5.47 1.99 5.91
CA ALA A 367 6.66 1.15 5.97
C ALA A 367 7.87 1.90 6.57
N ALA A 368 8.06 3.17 6.23
CA ALA A 368 9.15 3.98 6.79
C ALA A 368 9.01 4.19 8.31
N LEU A 369 7.81 4.56 8.78
CA LEU A 369 7.55 4.75 10.22
C LEU A 369 7.63 3.41 10.98
N THR A 370 7.11 2.33 10.38
CA THR A 370 7.14 0.98 10.94
C THR A 370 8.54 0.41 11.00
N ALA A 371 9.37 0.62 9.96
CA ALA A 371 10.77 0.24 9.98
C ALA A 371 11.52 0.92 11.13
N LEU A 372 11.24 2.19 11.42
CA LEU A 372 11.84 2.89 12.56
C LEU A 372 11.38 2.29 13.91
N ALA A 373 10.09 1.96 14.05
CA ALA A 373 9.57 1.29 15.23
C ALA A 373 10.20 -0.11 15.43
N LEU A 374 10.35 -0.88 14.35
CA LEU A 374 11.02 -2.18 14.35
C LEU A 374 12.52 -2.05 14.67
N PHE A 375 13.19 -1.01 14.19
CA PHE A 375 14.57 -0.71 14.58
C PHE A 375 14.69 -0.40 16.07
N ALA A 376 13.78 0.40 16.61
CA ALA A 376 13.74 0.70 18.04
C ALA A 376 13.53 -0.56 18.89
N ALA A 377 12.62 -1.44 18.46
CA ALA A 377 12.39 -2.75 19.06
C ALA A 377 13.64 -3.65 18.96
N PHE A 378 14.26 -3.73 17.79
CA PHE A 378 15.48 -4.52 17.55
C PHE A 378 16.63 -4.07 18.46
N VAL A 379 16.86 -2.77 18.63
CA VAL A 379 17.89 -2.23 19.54
C VAL A 379 17.68 -2.70 20.98
N GLY A 380 16.42 -2.75 21.44
CA GLY A 380 16.07 -3.23 22.78
C GLY A 380 16.36 -4.72 22.95
N ILE A 381 15.89 -5.55 22.02
CA ILE A 381 16.06 -7.00 22.03
C ILE A 381 17.53 -7.39 21.89
N ALA A 382 18.25 -6.73 20.98
CA ALA A 382 19.68 -6.97 20.75
C ALA A 382 20.57 -6.42 21.88
N LYS A 383 19.99 -5.69 22.85
CA LYS A 383 20.69 -5.07 23.99
C LYS A 383 21.83 -4.16 23.53
N ILE A 384 21.55 -3.34 22.52
CA ILE A 384 22.47 -2.35 21.98
C ILE A 384 22.13 -1.00 22.61
N ASP A 385 23.13 -0.27 23.12
CA ASP A 385 22.90 1.03 23.78
C ASP A 385 22.51 2.14 22.78
N GLY A 386 22.94 2.00 21.52
CA GLY A 386 22.61 2.91 20.43
C GLY A 386 23.30 2.53 19.12
N ILE A 387 22.81 3.08 18.00
CA ILE A 387 23.40 2.89 16.67
C ILE A 387 24.28 4.11 16.37
N ASP A 388 25.59 3.96 16.55
CA ASP A 388 26.56 5.01 16.22
C ASP A 388 27.06 4.85 14.78
N ILE A 389 26.71 5.82 13.94
CA ILE A 389 27.07 5.87 12.51
C ILE A 389 28.57 6.10 12.28
N TYR A 390 29.35 6.52 13.29
CA TYR A 390 30.80 6.64 13.18
C TYR A 390 31.51 5.29 13.25
N ASN A 391 30.84 4.23 13.72
CA ASN A 391 31.40 2.90 13.74
C ASN A 391 31.50 2.33 12.32
N ALA A 392 32.67 1.78 11.98
CA ALA A 392 32.94 1.26 10.64
C ALA A 392 31.94 0.17 10.21
N ASP A 393 31.56 -0.73 11.11
CA ASP A 393 30.60 -1.81 10.82
C ASP A 393 29.21 -1.26 10.49
N VAL A 394 28.76 -0.23 11.21
CA VAL A 394 27.46 0.43 10.99
C VAL A 394 27.48 1.22 9.70
N LEU A 395 28.54 2.00 9.45
CA LEU A 395 28.67 2.81 8.23
C LEU A 395 28.78 1.92 6.98
N ALA A 396 29.54 0.84 7.04
CA ALA A 396 29.62 -0.14 5.96
C ALA A 396 28.25 -0.82 5.72
N GLY A 397 27.57 -1.23 6.79
CA GLY A 397 26.22 -1.78 6.73
C GLY A 397 25.19 -0.81 6.11
N LEU A 398 25.29 0.48 6.42
CA LEU A 398 24.43 1.54 5.85
C LEU A 398 24.57 1.63 4.33
N PHE A 399 25.80 1.67 3.80
CA PHE A 399 26.02 1.73 2.35
C PHE A 399 25.59 0.45 1.63
N VAL A 400 25.86 -0.73 2.23
CA VAL A 400 25.39 -2.01 1.68
C VAL A 400 23.86 -2.05 1.66
N GLY A 401 23.21 -1.65 2.77
CA GLY A 401 21.76 -1.58 2.90
C GLY A 401 21.12 -0.62 1.90
N ALA A 402 21.69 0.57 1.71
CA ALA A 402 21.20 1.57 0.75
C ALA A 402 21.27 1.09 -0.71
N MET A 403 22.18 0.17 -1.03
CA MET A 403 22.33 -0.42 -2.36
C MET A 403 21.31 -1.53 -2.64
N ILE A 404 20.83 -2.26 -1.62
CA ILE A 404 19.90 -3.39 -1.78
C ILE A 404 18.67 -3.04 -2.63
N PRO A 405 17.95 -1.92 -2.39
CA PRO A 405 16.80 -1.54 -3.22
C PRO A 405 17.14 -1.40 -4.71
N PHE A 406 18.33 -0.85 -5.05
CA PHE A 406 18.74 -0.68 -6.45
C PHE A 406 18.99 -2.00 -7.16
N ILE A 407 19.66 -2.95 -6.51
CA ILE A 407 19.88 -4.28 -7.09
C ILE A 407 18.55 -5.02 -7.21
N PHE A 408 17.70 -4.95 -6.19
CA PHE A 408 16.37 -5.55 -6.25
C PHE A 408 15.53 -4.99 -7.41
N SER A 409 15.49 -3.66 -7.57
CA SER A 409 14.82 -3.01 -8.71
C SER A 409 15.42 -3.45 -10.05
N SER A 410 16.74 -3.55 -10.16
CA SER A 410 17.39 -4.02 -11.39
C SER A 410 16.98 -5.44 -11.76
N LEU A 411 16.90 -6.35 -10.79
CA LEU A 411 16.47 -7.73 -11.02
C LEU A 411 15.00 -7.79 -11.46
N ALA A 412 14.12 -7.06 -10.78
CA ALA A 412 12.70 -7.01 -11.11
C ALA A 412 12.43 -6.39 -12.50
N ILE A 413 13.08 -5.27 -12.82
CA ILE A 413 12.95 -4.60 -14.14
C ILE A 413 13.45 -5.53 -15.25
N ARG A 414 14.57 -6.23 -15.03
CA ARG A 414 15.10 -7.18 -16.01
C ARG A 414 14.14 -8.35 -16.24
N ALA A 415 13.57 -8.92 -15.18
CA ALA A 415 12.60 -10.01 -15.30
C ALA A 415 11.36 -9.60 -16.12
N VAL A 416 10.80 -8.41 -15.85
CA VAL A 416 9.70 -7.84 -16.66
C VAL A 416 10.13 -7.64 -18.11
N GLY A 417 11.32 -7.07 -18.35
CA GLY A 417 11.82 -6.81 -19.70
C GLY A 417 12.00 -8.08 -20.54
N GLU A 418 12.56 -9.13 -19.95
CA GLU A 418 12.72 -10.44 -20.61
C GLU A 418 11.35 -11.07 -20.95
N ALA A 419 10.41 -11.05 -20.00
CA ALA A 419 9.07 -11.60 -20.18
C ALA A 419 8.24 -10.80 -21.20
N ALA A 420 8.30 -9.47 -21.15
CA ALA A 420 7.62 -8.59 -22.09
C ALA A 420 8.13 -8.80 -23.51
N MET A 421 9.44 -9.02 -23.71
CA MET A 421 9.97 -9.31 -25.05
C MET A 421 9.45 -10.64 -25.62
N ALA A 422 9.35 -11.68 -24.78
CA ALA A 422 8.73 -12.93 -25.18
C ALA A 422 7.24 -12.74 -25.54
N MET A 423 6.52 -11.93 -24.75
CA MET A 423 5.13 -11.56 -25.01
C MET A 423 4.98 -10.84 -26.36
N VAL A 424 5.81 -9.83 -26.63
CA VAL A 424 5.84 -9.07 -27.88
C VAL A 424 6.08 -9.99 -29.09
N GLU A 425 7.03 -10.91 -29.00
CA GLU A 425 7.31 -11.86 -30.07
C GLU A 425 6.14 -12.80 -30.35
N GLU A 426 5.44 -13.26 -29.30
CA GLU A 426 4.27 -14.12 -29.43
C GLU A 426 3.08 -13.39 -30.04
N VAL A 427 2.77 -12.17 -29.58
CA VAL A 427 1.68 -11.36 -30.17
C VAL A 427 1.96 -11.10 -31.66
N ARG A 428 3.21 -10.74 -32.01
CA ARG A 428 3.63 -10.57 -33.42
C ARG A 428 3.49 -11.86 -34.22
N ARG A 429 3.86 -13.01 -33.65
CA ARG A 429 3.72 -14.31 -34.31
C ARG A 429 2.26 -14.57 -34.64
N GLN A 430 1.35 -14.39 -33.68
CA GLN A 430 -0.08 -14.64 -33.87
C GLN A 430 -0.67 -13.72 -34.94
N PHE A 431 -0.40 -12.41 -34.88
CA PHE A 431 -0.85 -11.45 -35.91
C PHE A 431 -0.35 -11.78 -37.32
N ARG A 432 0.84 -12.36 -37.46
CA ARG A 432 1.41 -12.72 -38.78
C ARG A 432 0.95 -14.07 -39.30
N THR A 433 0.73 -15.04 -38.41
CA THR A 433 0.63 -16.46 -38.79
C THR A 433 -0.78 -17.03 -38.69
N ILE A 434 -1.66 -16.44 -37.88
CA ILE A 434 -3.04 -16.92 -37.72
C ILE A 434 -3.95 -16.12 -38.66
N PRO A 435 -4.51 -16.75 -39.71
CA PRO A 435 -5.37 -16.05 -40.65
C PRO A 435 -6.65 -15.53 -39.98
N GLY A 436 -7.07 -14.32 -40.33
CA GLY A 436 -8.35 -13.77 -39.89
C GLY A 436 -8.31 -12.99 -38.58
N ILE A 437 -7.22 -13.01 -37.80
CA ILE A 437 -7.15 -12.30 -36.51
C ILE A 437 -7.33 -10.79 -36.71
N MET A 438 -6.56 -10.19 -37.62
CA MET A 438 -6.64 -8.74 -37.85
C MET A 438 -7.98 -8.33 -38.47
N GLU A 439 -8.60 -9.24 -39.21
CA GLU A 439 -9.94 -9.11 -39.78
C GLU A 439 -11.07 -9.41 -38.78
N GLY A 440 -10.77 -9.81 -37.54
CA GLY A 440 -11.76 -10.13 -36.50
C GLY A 440 -12.51 -11.46 -36.71
N THR A 441 -12.07 -12.30 -37.64
CA THR A 441 -12.68 -13.59 -37.96
C THR A 441 -11.92 -14.79 -37.38
N GLY A 442 -10.64 -14.61 -37.10
CA GLY A 442 -9.77 -15.58 -36.45
C GLY A 442 -9.74 -15.38 -34.94
N LYS A 443 -9.66 -16.48 -34.18
CA LYS A 443 -9.61 -16.43 -32.71
C LYS A 443 -8.14 -16.43 -32.22
N PRO A 444 -7.72 -15.47 -31.40
CA PRO A 444 -6.38 -15.46 -30.81
C PRO A 444 -6.16 -16.60 -29.81
N GLU A 445 -4.90 -17.03 -29.66
CA GLU A 445 -4.46 -18.05 -28.70
C GLU A 445 -4.04 -17.37 -27.39
N TYR A 446 -5.02 -16.94 -26.58
CA TYR A 446 -4.80 -16.24 -25.31
C TYR A 446 -4.00 -17.04 -24.28
N ASP A 447 -4.13 -18.36 -24.30
CA ASP A 447 -3.46 -19.29 -23.38
C ASP A 447 -1.93 -19.23 -23.51
N LYS A 448 -1.41 -18.90 -24.71
CA LYS A 448 0.03 -18.73 -24.94
C LYS A 448 0.59 -17.52 -24.20
N CYS A 449 -0.10 -16.38 -24.29
CA CYS A 449 0.29 -15.16 -23.57
C CYS A 449 0.22 -15.37 -22.06
N VAL A 450 -0.87 -16.00 -21.57
CA VAL A 450 -1.01 -16.38 -20.15
C VAL A 450 0.12 -17.29 -19.69
N ALA A 451 0.52 -18.28 -20.50
CA ALA A 451 1.61 -19.18 -20.15
C ALA A 451 2.96 -18.45 -20.03
N ILE A 452 3.27 -17.52 -20.93
CA ILE A 452 4.51 -16.73 -20.90
C ILE A 452 4.63 -15.93 -19.61
N SER A 453 3.58 -15.17 -19.24
CA SER A 453 3.59 -14.38 -18.00
C SER A 453 3.62 -15.28 -16.76
N THR A 454 2.93 -16.42 -16.79
CA THR A 454 2.93 -17.42 -15.69
C THR A 454 4.32 -18.01 -15.47
N GLU A 455 4.96 -18.51 -16.53
CA GLU A 455 6.27 -19.15 -16.44
C GLU A 455 7.35 -18.16 -15.98
N ALA A 456 7.30 -16.93 -16.48
CA ALA A 456 8.25 -15.89 -16.10
C ALA A 456 8.07 -15.41 -14.65
N SER A 457 6.83 -15.30 -14.16
CA SER A 457 6.55 -14.84 -12.78
C SER A 457 6.84 -15.88 -11.70
N LEU A 458 6.76 -17.18 -12.02
CA LEU A 458 7.03 -18.27 -11.10
C LEU A 458 8.50 -18.65 -10.99
N LYS A 459 9.32 -18.29 -11.99
CA LYS A 459 10.74 -18.59 -12.07
C LYS A 459 11.58 -17.53 -11.37
#